data_AF-D8QDV2-F1
#
_entry.id   AF-D8QDV2-F1
#
_cell.length_a   1.000
_cell.length_b   1.000
_cell.length_c   1.000
_cell.angle_alpha   90.00
_cell.angle_beta   90.00
_cell.angle_gamma   90.00
#
_symmetry.space_group_name_H-M   'P 1'
#
loop_
_entity.id
_entity.type
_entity.pdbx_description
1 polymer ?
#
loop_
_entity_poly.entity_id
_entity_poly.type
_entity_poly.pdbx_seq_one_letter_code
_entity_poly.pdbx_strand_id
1 'polypeptide(L)'
;MADASDPLLALREAIKSKSPITFSKDGAPVPTLASATHIHLSPSLTLPRSTPTRWKKTGNETYTLDALYLVHQLQGASGGEYMKQARENGMTVGMVSITERKAVLDYLEGRIEDHPSIIHKDAGKGEGSAAAGATTSPQKRRHYVPDAKDVQIVKRMRQNEVELEDRSTVLRGQKLNDFTNIRNVYAEKLKKLKDSSKTGAAVPAPAVGLGNASWARPYSKPRKRRAKKRATAARQS
;
A
#
# COMPACT_ATOMS: atom_id res chain seq x y z
N MET A 1 -10.59 0.79 34.47
CA MET A 1 -11.05 -0.62 34.55
C MET A 1 -11.59 -1.15 33.20
N ALA A 2 -11.20 -0.59 32.05
CA ALA A 2 -11.72 -1.00 30.73
C ALA A 2 -10.66 -1.70 29.84
N ASP A 3 -9.39 -1.71 30.24
CA ASP A 3 -8.28 -2.21 29.41
C ASP A 3 -7.97 -3.71 29.58
N ALA A 4 -8.56 -4.36 30.58
CA ALA A 4 -8.37 -5.79 30.86
C ALA A 4 -8.99 -6.75 29.82
N SER A 5 -9.72 -6.21 28.83
CA SER A 5 -10.27 -6.99 27.71
C SER A 5 -9.34 -7.06 26.51
N ASP A 6 -8.31 -6.20 26.44
CA ASP A 6 -7.41 -6.16 25.30
C ASP A 6 -6.27 -7.18 25.47
N PRO A 7 -6.17 -8.20 24.60
CA PRO A 7 -5.12 -9.23 24.69
C PRO A 7 -3.71 -8.64 24.71
N LEU A 8 -3.47 -7.53 24.00
CA LEU A 8 -2.15 -6.92 23.90
C LEU A 8 -1.75 -6.19 25.19
N LEU A 9 -2.68 -5.44 25.78
CA LEU A 9 -2.43 -4.70 27.02
C LEU A 9 -2.33 -5.63 28.21
N ALA A 10 -3.19 -6.65 28.28
CA ALA A 10 -3.13 -7.68 29.32
C ALA A 10 -1.79 -8.43 29.29
N LEU A 11 -1.28 -8.76 28.10
CA LEU A 11 0.04 -9.39 27.96
C LEU A 11 1.17 -8.47 28.43
N ARG A 12 1.12 -7.19 28.03
CA ARG A 12 2.11 -6.19 28.45
C ARG A 12 2.11 -6.01 29.97
N GLU A 13 0.93 -5.88 30.58
CA GLU A 13 0.80 -5.74 32.03
C GLU A 13 1.37 -6.95 32.76
N ALA A 14 1.01 -8.17 32.32
CA ALA A 14 1.52 -9.42 32.90
C ALA A 14 3.06 -9.52 32.83
N ILE A 15 3.65 -9.15 31.69
CA ILE A 15 5.11 -9.14 31.50
C ILE A 15 5.77 -8.08 32.39
N LYS A 16 5.21 -6.87 32.44
CA LYS A 16 5.75 -5.77 33.27
C LYS A 16 5.67 -6.09 34.76
N SER A 17 4.58 -6.71 35.21
CA SER A 17 4.43 -7.17 36.60
C SER A 17 5.18 -8.47 36.90
N LYS A 18 5.77 -9.12 35.90
CA LYS A 18 6.40 -10.45 36.01
C LYS A 18 5.46 -11.49 36.63
N SER A 19 4.17 -11.43 36.31
CA SER A 19 3.19 -12.36 36.83
C SER A 19 3.37 -13.75 36.19
N PRO A 20 3.11 -14.84 36.92
CA PRO A 20 3.24 -16.19 36.36
C PRO A 20 2.18 -16.41 35.26
N ILE A 21 2.64 -16.56 34.01
CA ILE A 21 1.78 -16.91 32.87
C ILE A 21 1.69 -18.43 32.80
N THR A 22 0.47 -18.97 32.90
CA THR A 22 0.23 -20.42 32.86
C THR A 22 -0.56 -20.80 31.62
N PHE A 23 -0.46 -22.07 31.22
CA PHE A 23 -1.12 -22.58 30.02
C PHE A 23 -2.05 -23.72 30.37
N SER A 24 -3.15 -23.82 29.62
CA SER A 24 -4.07 -24.95 29.76
C SER A 24 -4.52 -25.47 28.41
N LYS A 25 -4.82 -26.76 28.37
CA LYS A 25 -5.45 -27.45 27.26
C LYS A 25 -6.67 -28.18 27.79
N ASP A 26 -7.84 -27.81 27.31
CA ASP A 26 -9.12 -28.47 27.66
C ASP A 26 -9.36 -28.55 29.19
N GLY A 27 -8.93 -27.52 29.92
CA GLY A 27 -9.05 -27.42 31.38
C GLY A 27 -7.88 -28.04 32.18
N ALA A 28 -6.98 -28.79 31.54
CA ALA A 28 -5.79 -29.33 32.20
C ALA A 28 -4.59 -28.37 32.08
N PRO A 29 -3.77 -28.19 33.13
CA PRO A 29 -2.56 -27.37 33.07
C PRO A 29 -1.49 -28.05 32.20
N VAL A 30 -0.83 -27.27 31.35
CA VAL A 30 0.17 -27.75 30.39
C VAL A 30 1.45 -26.93 30.51
N PRO A 31 2.65 -27.56 30.49
CA PRO A 31 3.91 -26.84 30.65
C PRO A 31 4.41 -26.13 29.39
N THR A 32 3.94 -26.53 28.20
CA THR A 32 4.45 -26.05 26.91
C THR A 32 3.38 -25.31 26.10
N LEU A 33 3.79 -24.20 25.46
CA LEU A 33 2.91 -23.37 24.62
C LEU A 33 2.37 -24.13 23.39
N ALA A 34 3.18 -25.03 22.81
CA ALA A 34 2.83 -25.79 21.61
C ALA A 34 1.55 -26.64 21.76
N SER A 35 1.30 -27.20 22.95
CA SER A 35 0.15 -28.07 23.22
C SER A 35 -1.01 -27.35 23.91
N ALA A 36 -0.80 -26.14 24.41
CA ALA A 36 -1.83 -25.35 25.09
C ALA A 36 -2.87 -24.76 24.14
N THR A 37 -4.15 -24.71 24.54
CA THR A 37 -5.18 -23.99 23.78
C THR A 37 -5.45 -22.59 24.34
N HIS A 38 -5.29 -22.43 25.66
CA HIS A 38 -5.57 -21.20 26.38
C HIS A 38 -4.34 -20.72 27.18
N ILE A 39 -4.15 -19.40 27.20
CA ILE A 39 -3.12 -18.70 27.96
C ILE A 39 -3.82 -17.96 29.11
N HIS A 40 -3.35 -18.18 30.32
CA HIS A 40 -3.81 -17.49 31.52
C HIS A 40 -2.81 -16.38 31.85
N LEU A 41 -3.20 -15.14 31.56
CA LEU A 41 -2.37 -13.95 31.81
C LEU A 41 -2.58 -13.39 33.22
N SER A 42 -3.77 -13.62 33.77
CA SER A 42 -4.15 -13.20 35.12
C SER A 42 -5.13 -14.22 35.71
N PRO A 43 -5.30 -14.29 37.05
CA PRO A 43 -6.24 -15.22 37.68
C PRO A 43 -7.68 -15.12 37.16
N SER A 44 -8.04 -13.96 36.59
CA SER A 44 -9.35 -13.65 36.05
C SER A 44 -9.43 -13.66 34.51
N LEU A 45 -8.30 -13.76 33.80
CA LEU A 45 -8.25 -13.58 32.35
C LEU A 45 -7.58 -14.77 31.65
N THR A 46 -8.41 -15.55 30.98
CA THR A 46 -8.02 -16.66 30.12
C THR A 46 -8.35 -16.31 28.68
N LEU A 47 -7.35 -16.36 27.80
CA LEU A 47 -7.51 -16.04 26.39
C LEU A 47 -7.06 -17.21 25.50
N PRO A 48 -7.74 -17.48 24.37
CA PRO A 48 -7.25 -18.42 23.38
C PRO A 48 -5.89 -17.98 22.83
N ARG A 49 -4.97 -18.93 22.61
CA ARG A 49 -3.64 -18.61 22.06
C ARG A 49 -3.68 -17.94 20.68
N SER A 50 -4.68 -18.29 19.86
CA SER A 50 -4.87 -17.76 18.51
C SER A 50 -5.61 -16.43 18.48
N THR A 51 -5.80 -15.78 19.63
CA THR A 51 -6.50 -14.49 19.70
C THR A 51 -5.68 -13.44 18.95
N PRO A 52 -6.24 -12.76 17.95
CA PRO A 52 -5.56 -11.69 17.24
C PRO A 52 -5.37 -10.49 18.17
N THR A 53 -4.20 -9.88 18.11
CA THR A 53 -3.83 -8.69 18.88
C THR A 53 -3.96 -7.43 18.04
N ARG A 54 -3.73 -6.26 18.64
CA ARG A 54 -3.73 -4.97 17.91
C ARG A 54 -2.42 -4.70 17.17
N TRP A 55 -1.42 -5.58 17.29
CA TRP A 55 -0.15 -5.41 16.58
C TRP A 55 -0.29 -5.88 15.13
N LYS A 56 -0.10 -4.95 14.20
CA LYS A 56 -0.20 -5.17 12.77
C LYS A 56 1.12 -5.72 12.21
N LYS A 57 1.01 -6.74 11.37
CA LYS A 57 2.09 -7.28 10.53
C LYS A 57 2.13 -6.54 9.19
N THR A 58 3.24 -6.63 8.46
CA THR A 58 3.30 -6.23 7.04
C THR A 58 2.10 -6.78 6.26
N GLY A 59 1.22 -5.89 5.78
CA GLY A 59 -0.06 -6.24 5.15
C GLY A 59 -1.26 -5.68 5.92
N ASN A 60 -2.38 -6.41 5.98
CA ASN A 60 -3.57 -6.10 6.79
C ASN A 60 -3.82 -7.16 7.88
N GLU A 61 -2.84 -8.02 8.15
CA GLU A 61 -2.91 -9.07 9.17
C GLU A 61 -2.41 -8.56 10.52
N THR A 62 -2.94 -9.12 11.60
CA THR A 62 -2.51 -8.86 12.97
C THR A 62 -1.81 -10.07 13.56
N TYR A 63 -0.81 -9.85 14.41
CA TYR A 63 -0.18 -10.95 15.13
C TYR A 63 -1.12 -11.55 16.16
N THR A 64 -1.02 -12.85 16.34
CA THR A 64 -1.70 -13.60 17.38
C THR A 64 -0.95 -13.47 18.71
N LEU A 65 -1.67 -13.70 19.81
CA LEU A 65 -1.16 -13.55 21.17
C LEU A 65 0.04 -14.48 21.44
N ASP A 66 -0.03 -15.73 20.97
CA ASP A 66 1.06 -16.70 21.04
C ASP A 66 2.34 -16.23 20.37
N ALA A 67 2.24 -15.57 19.22
CA ALA A 67 3.37 -15.08 18.46
C ALA A 67 4.16 -14.02 19.22
N LEU A 68 3.45 -13.08 19.86
CA LEU A 68 4.08 -12.04 20.67
C LEU A 68 4.67 -12.61 21.96
N TYR A 69 3.99 -13.57 22.60
CA TYR A 69 4.51 -14.23 23.80
C TYR A 69 5.79 -15.02 23.51
N LEU A 70 5.84 -15.75 22.39
CA LEU A 70 7.02 -16.53 21.99
C LEU A 70 8.23 -15.62 21.72
N VAL A 71 8.02 -14.42 21.19
CA VAL A 71 9.09 -13.42 21.04
C VAL A 71 9.69 -13.03 22.38
N HIS A 72 8.86 -12.82 23.42
CA HIS A 72 9.34 -12.52 24.77
C HIS A 72 10.08 -13.70 25.40
N GLN A 73 9.52 -14.92 25.30
CA GLN A 73 10.18 -16.13 25.81
C GLN A 73 11.57 -16.34 25.17
N LEU A 74 11.70 -15.99 23.88
CA LEU A 74 12.93 -16.19 23.10
C LEU A 74 13.67 -14.88 22.82
N GLN A 75 13.58 -13.92 23.73
CA GLN A 75 14.25 -12.62 23.56
C GLN A 75 15.78 -12.72 23.49
N GLY A 76 16.38 -13.72 24.14
CA GLY A 76 17.83 -13.97 24.10
C GLY A 76 18.29 -14.85 22.92
N ALA A 77 17.35 -15.45 22.17
CA ALA A 77 17.68 -16.37 21.08
C ALA A 77 18.01 -15.62 19.78
N SER A 78 18.99 -16.14 19.04
CA SER A 78 19.36 -15.61 17.73
C SER A 78 18.20 -15.68 16.73
N GLY A 79 18.29 -14.94 15.63
CA GLY A 79 17.26 -14.96 14.57
C GLY A 79 16.95 -16.36 14.05
N GLY A 80 17.99 -17.18 13.85
CA GLY A 80 17.85 -18.56 13.36
C GLY A 80 17.17 -19.50 14.36
N GLU A 81 17.55 -19.41 15.64
CA GLU A 81 16.94 -20.21 16.72
C GLU A 81 15.46 -19.87 16.92
N TYR A 82 15.13 -18.58 16.90
CA TYR A 82 13.74 -18.14 16.96
C TYR A 82 12.91 -18.72 15.81
N MET A 83 13.42 -18.68 14.57
CA MET A 83 12.69 -19.24 13.42
C MET A 83 12.48 -20.74 13.54
N LYS A 84 13.48 -21.47 14.06
CA LYS A 84 13.36 -22.91 14.32
C LYS A 84 12.28 -23.18 15.37
N GLN A 85 12.35 -22.49 16.51
CA GLN A 85 11.42 -22.70 17.62
C GLN A 85 10.00 -22.22 17.29
N ALA A 86 9.83 -21.15 16.53
CA ALA A 86 8.51 -20.72 16.05
C ALA A 86 7.84 -21.82 15.22
N ARG A 87 8.60 -22.51 14.35
CA ARG A 87 8.09 -23.65 13.55
C ARG A 87 7.76 -24.85 14.41
N GLU A 88 8.60 -25.17 15.40
CA GLU A 88 8.36 -26.27 16.36
C GLU A 88 7.11 -26.03 17.22
N ASN A 89 6.79 -24.77 17.53
CA ASN A 89 5.57 -24.37 18.23
C ASN A 89 4.36 -24.21 17.28
N GLY A 90 4.49 -24.56 15.99
CA GLY A 90 3.39 -24.54 15.02
C GLY A 90 3.12 -23.19 14.34
N MET A 91 3.94 -22.16 14.58
CA MET A 91 3.83 -20.84 13.94
C MET A 91 4.61 -20.78 12.61
N THR A 92 4.25 -21.66 11.68
CA THR A 92 4.82 -21.64 10.32
C THR A 92 4.34 -20.42 9.52
N VAL A 93 3.13 -19.93 9.80
CA VAL A 93 2.52 -18.74 9.21
C VAL A 93 2.06 -17.84 10.36
N GLY A 94 2.64 -16.64 10.49
CA GLY A 94 2.30 -15.70 11.58
C GLY A 94 3.43 -15.40 12.57
N MET A 95 4.63 -15.94 12.36
CA MET A 95 5.82 -15.52 13.10
C MET A 95 6.13 -14.02 12.93
N VAL A 96 6.62 -13.40 13.99
CA VAL A 96 7.06 -12.00 13.99
C VAL A 96 8.33 -11.88 13.16
N SER A 97 8.39 -10.86 12.31
CA SER A 97 9.56 -10.62 11.47
C SER A 97 10.79 -10.33 12.33
N ILE A 98 11.98 -10.77 11.89
CA ILE A 98 13.22 -10.54 12.65
C ILE A 98 13.45 -9.04 12.90
N THR A 99 13.04 -8.20 11.96
CA THR A 99 13.10 -6.74 12.04
C THR A 99 12.18 -6.15 13.09
N GLU A 100 11.00 -6.75 13.33
CA GLU A 100 10.01 -6.24 14.30
C GLU A 100 10.21 -6.80 15.71
N ARG A 101 10.95 -7.91 15.89
CA ARG A 101 11.15 -8.54 17.20
C ARG A 101 11.61 -7.56 18.27
N LYS A 102 12.57 -6.69 17.95
CA LYS A 102 13.09 -5.70 18.91
C LYS A 102 12.01 -4.68 19.31
N ALA A 103 11.26 -4.17 18.35
CA ALA A 103 10.19 -3.20 18.60
C ALA A 103 9.06 -3.81 19.46
N VAL A 104 8.69 -5.06 19.18
CA VAL A 104 7.70 -5.80 19.98
C VAL A 104 8.19 -5.97 21.42
N LEU A 105 9.43 -6.40 21.63
CA LEU A 105 10.01 -6.56 22.97
C LEU A 105 10.05 -5.25 23.75
N ASP A 106 10.55 -4.18 23.13
CA ASP A 106 10.65 -2.87 23.77
C ASP A 106 9.26 -2.35 24.17
N TYR A 107 8.21 -2.63 23.39
CA TYR A 107 6.83 -2.31 23.76
C TYR A 107 6.29 -3.19 24.91
N LEU A 108 6.47 -4.51 24.84
CA LEU A 108 5.99 -5.47 25.86
C LEU A 108 6.64 -5.24 27.22
N GLU A 109 7.93 -4.89 27.25
CA GLU A 109 8.64 -4.50 28.48
C GLU A 109 8.25 -3.09 28.96
N GLY A 110 7.59 -2.32 28.10
CA GLY A 110 7.18 -0.95 28.39
C GLY A 110 8.29 0.08 28.31
N ARG A 111 9.39 -0.21 27.58
CA ARG A 111 10.39 0.80 27.19
C ARG A 111 9.82 1.79 26.17
N ILE A 112 8.86 1.32 25.37
CA ILE A 112 8.10 2.12 24.41
C ILE A 112 6.62 2.08 24.80
N GLU A 113 5.93 3.22 24.73
CA GLU A 113 4.50 3.33 25.03
C GLU A 113 3.61 3.14 23.81
N ASP A 114 4.04 3.63 22.64
CA ASP A 114 3.29 3.54 21.38
C ASP A 114 4.20 3.14 20.22
N HIS A 115 3.65 2.37 19.28
CA HIS A 115 4.32 1.96 18.05
C HIS A 115 3.37 2.13 16.86
N PRO A 116 3.84 2.60 15.68
CA PRO A 116 2.99 2.84 14.51
C PRO A 116 2.25 1.60 13.99
N SER A 117 2.75 0.39 14.32
CA SER A 117 2.07 -0.87 14.00
C SER A 117 0.93 -1.23 14.96
N ILE A 118 0.69 -0.49 16.03
CA ILE A 118 -0.40 -0.76 16.98
C ILE A 118 -1.65 -0.03 16.49
N ILE A 119 -2.76 -0.76 16.38
CA ILE A 119 -4.06 -0.19 15.99
C ILE A 119 -4.69 0.46 17.23
N HIS A 120 -4.86 1.78 17.27
CA HIS A 120 -5.55 2.48 18.36
C HIS A 120 -7.07 2.29 18.28
N LYS A 121 -7.70 1.76 19.35
CA LYS A 121 -9.16 1.56 19.46
C LYS A 121 -9.88 2.82 19.96
N ASP A 122 -9.38 4.01 19.64
CA ASP A 122 -10.08 5.23 20.01
C ASP A 122 -11.33 5.39 19.13
N ALA A 123 -12.44 5.55 19.84
CA ALA A 123 -13.78 5.73 19.31
C ALA A 123 -13.82 6.85 18.26
N GLY A 124 -14.34 6.52 17.07
CA GLY A 124 -14.85 7.43 16.04
C GLY A 124 -14.24 8.83 15.97
N LYS A 125 -13.18 8.99 15.16
CA LYS A 125 -12.91 10.09 14.22
C LYS A 125 -11.42 10.09 13.86
N GLY A 126 -11.08 9.47 12.73
CA GLY A 126 -9.69 9.41 12.25
C GLY A 126 -9.46 8.41 11.14
N GLU A 127 -10.10 8.65 10.00
CA GLU A 127 -9.66 8.33 8.63
C GLU A 127 -8.88 7.03 8.39
N GLY A 128 -9.59 6.01 7.90
CA GLY A 128 -8.97 4.86 7.26
C GLY A 128 -9.81 3.60 7.27
N SER A 129 -11.06 3.63 6.79
CA SER A 129 -11.75 2.39 6.46
C SER A 129 -12.63 2.55 5.24
N ALA A 130 -12.19 1.90 4.16
CA ALA A 130 -13.04 1.48 3.08
C ALA A 130 -14.08 0.50 3.64
N ALA A 131 -15.35 0.90 3.59
CA ALA A 131 -16.47 -0.04 3.62
C ALA A 131 -17.36 0.28 2.42
N ALA A 132 -17.36 -0.65 1.47
CA ALA A 132 -18.31 -0.67 0.37
C ALA A 132 -19.72 -0.93 0.91
N GLY A 133 -20.70 -0.19 0.38
CA GLY A 133 -22.07 -0.66 0.23
C GLY A 133 -23.06 -0.33 1.35
N ALA A 134 -23.43 0.94 1.48
CA ALA A 134 -24.76 1.32 1.97
C ALA A 134 -25.45 2.14 0.87
N THR A 135 -26.38 1.49 0.18
CA THR A 135 -27.27 2.05 -0.83
C THR A 135 -28.11 3.17 -0.24
N THR A 136 -27.73 4.42 -0.50
CA THR A 136 -28.70 5.52 -0.61
C THR A 136 -28.33 6.32 -1.86
N SER A 137 -29.33 6.52 -2.71
CA SER A 137 -29.24 7.07 -4.06
C SER A 137 -28.62 8.47 -4.11
N PRO A 138 -27.60 8.74 -4.94
CA PRO A 138 -27.04 10.09 -5.01
C PRO A 138 -27.92 10.98 -5.89
N GLN A 139 -28.51 11.98 -5.23
CA GLN A 139 -29.13 13.13 -5.88
C GLN A 139 -28.13 13.80 -6.85
N LYS A 140 -28.47 13.75 -8.14
CA LYS A 140 -28.15 14.74 -9.18
C LYS A 140 -26.75 15.40 -9.10
N ARG A 141 -25.76 14.70 -9.69
CA ARG A 141 -24.51 15.22 -10.32
C ARG A 141 -24.09 16.63 -9.91
N ARG A 142 -23.48 16.79 -8.73
CA ARG A 142 -22.50 17.86 -8.52
C ARG A 142 -21.15 17.31 -8.92
N HIS A 143 -20.44 18.02 -9.80
CA HIS A 143 -19.10 17.63 -10.22
C HIS A 143 -18.22 17.46 -8.98
N TYR A 144 -17.53 16.31 -8.89
CA TYR A 144 -16.54 16.10 -7.85
C TYR A 144 -15.45 17.15 -7.98
N VAL A 145 -15.28 17.97 -6.95
CA VAL A 145 -14.20 18.93 -6.83
C VAL A 145 -13.26 18.37 -5.76
N PRO A 146 -12.03 17.96 -6.13
CA PRO A 146 -11.03 17.53 -5.16
C PRO A 146 -10.72 18.64 -4.16
N ASP A 147 -10.57 18.29 -2.89
CA ASP A 147 -10.22 19.25 -1.84
C ASP A 147 -8.81 19.80 -2.01
N ALA A 148 -8.61 21.08 -1.70
CA ALA A 148 -7.33 21.76 -1.89
C ALA A 148 -6.19 21.16 -1.06
N LYS A 149 -6.52 20.58 0.11
CA LYS A 149 -5.56 19.87 0.97
C LYS A 149 -5.12 18.56 0.33
N ASP A 150 -6.04 17.81 -0.22
CA ASP A 150 -5.77 16.54 -0.91
C ASP A 150 -4.86 16.76 -2.11
N VAL A 151 -5.11 17.81 -2.90
CA VAL A 151 -4.25 18.17 -4.05
C VAL A 151 -2.82 18.48 -3.60
N GLN A 152 -2.64 19.16 -2.46
CA GLN A 152 -1.31 19.47 -1.93
C GLN A 152 -0.60 18.23 -1.38
N ILE A 153 -1.34 17.33 -0.72
CA ILE A 153 -0.80 16.07 -0.21
C ILE A 153 -0.38 15.17 -1.37
N VAL A 154 -1.22 15.01 -2.40
CA VAL A 154 -0.90 14.24 -3.60
C VAL A 154 0.29 14.82 -4.34
N LYS A 155 0.40 16.15 -4.41
CA LYS A 155 1.57 16.82 -5.01
C LYS A 155 2.85 16.55 -4.23
N ARG A 156 2.79 16.55 -2.90
CA ARG A 156 3.92 16.21 -2.02
C ARG A 156 4.28 14.72 -2.13
N MET A 157 3.29 13.83 -2.21
CA MET A 157 3.51 12.39 -2.40
C MET A 157 4.19 12.12 -3.75
N ARG A 158 3.68 12.69 -4.85
CA ARG A 158 4.30 12.56 -6.18
C ARG A 158 5.71 13.15 -6.28
N GLN A 159 6.04 14.17 -5.48
CA GLN A 159 7.40 14.72 -5.46
C GLN A 159 8.39 13.82 -4.70
N ASN A 160 7.90 13.05 -3.73
CA ASN A 160 8.72 12.13 -2.94
C ASN A 160 8.78 10.72 -3.57
N GLU A 161 7.92 10.43 -4.56
CA GLU A 161 7.94 9.19 -5.33
C GLU A 161 9.10 9.19 -6.32
N VAL A 162 9.91 8.13 -6.29
CA VAL A 162 10.95 7.86 -7.28
C VAL A 162 10.44 6.74 -8.17
N GLU A 163 10.12 7.07 -9.43
CA GLU A 163 9.79 6.06 -10.44
C GLU A 163 11.07 5.27 -10.77
N LEU A 164 11.08 3.98 -10.39
CA LEU A 164 12.22 3.08 -10.62
C LEU A 164 12.32 2.66 -12.10
N GLU A 165 11.19 2.65 -12.82
CA GLU A 165 11.10 2.22 -14.21
C GLU A 165 10.11 3.09 -15.02
N ASP A 166 10.65 3.95 -15.88
CA ASP A 166 9.91 4.72 -16.88
C ASP A 166 9.72 3.91 -18.16
N ARG A 167 8.73 4.26 -19.00
CA ARG A 167 8.57 3.66 -20.35
C ARG A 167 9.87 3.66 -21.15
N SER A 168 10.68 4.70 -21.01
CA SER A 168 11.98 4.81 -21.67
C SER A 168 13.07 3.97 -21.03
N THR A 169 13.04 3.71 -19.72
CA THR A 169 14.02 2.82 -19.07
C THR A 169 13.69 1.36 -19.33
N VAL A 170 12.39 1.00 -19.36
CA VAL A 170 11.91 -0.34 -19.77
C VAL A 170 12.41 -0.71 -21.17
N LEU A 171 12.33 0.22 -22.13
CA LEU A 171 12.82 0.00 -23.51
C LEU A 171 14.35 -0.04 -23.64
N ARG A 172 15.09 0.46 -22.65
CA ARG A 172 16.57 0.42 -22.62
C ARG A 172 17.10 -0.86 -21.97
N GLY A 173 16.28 -1.57 -21.20
CA GLY A 173 16.64 -2.79 -20.49
C GLY A 173 17.55 -2.54 -19.27
N GLN A 174 17.87 -3.61 -18.56
CA GLN A 174 18.62 -3.58 -17.28
C GLN A 174 20.10 -3.17 -17.45
N LYS A 175 20.64 -3.25 -18.67
CA LYS A 175 22.01 -2.85 -19.00
C LYS A 175 21.99 -1.64 -19.92
N LEU A 176 22.55 -0.51 -19.45
CA LEU A 176 22.75 0.67 -20.28
C LEU A 176 23.73 0.35 -21.41
N ASN A 177 23.18 0.11 -22.59
CA ASN A 177 23.94 -0.01 -23.83
C ASN A 177 23.80 1.30 -24.63
N ASP A 178 24.93 1.83 -25.10
CA ASP A 178 24.95 3.02 -25.93
C ASP A 178 24.63 2.68 -27.40
N PHE A 179 23.50 3.18 -27.89
CA PHE A 179 23.04 2.99 -29.27
C PHE A 179 23.30 4.20 -30.17
N THR A 180 24.16 5.14 -29.75
CA THR A 180 24.49 6.35 -30.53
C THR A 180 25.05 6.01 -31.92
N ASN A 181 25.82 4.93 -32.04
CA ASN A 181 26.34 4.45 -33.32
C ASN A 181 25.23 4.04 -34.31
N ILE A 182 24.16 3.38 -33.83
CA ILE A 182 23.02 2.99 -34.68
C ILE A 182 22.29 4.24 -35.18
N ARG A 183 22.13 5.26 -34.33
CA ARG A 183 21.52 6.54 -34.70
C ARG A 183 22.29 7.23 -35.83
N ASN A 184 23.62 7.20 -35.79
CA ASN A 184 24.47 7.79 -36.83
C ASN A 184 24.34 7.05 -38.17
N VAL A 185 24.35 5.71 -38.15
CA VAL A 185 24.14 4.89 -39.36
C VAL A 185 22.78 5.17 -40.00
N TYR A 186 21.70 5.30 -39.22
CA TYR A 186 20.38 5.63 -39.75
C TYR A 186 20.27 7.09 -40.21
N ALA A 187 20.95 8.02 -39.54
CA ALA A 187 21.00 9.41 -39.99
C ALA A 187 21.65 9.53 -41.38
N GLU A 188 22.72 8.77 -41.64
CA GLU A 188 23.34 8.71 -42.96
C GLU A 188 22.44 8.03 -43.99
N LYS A 189 21.75 6.94 -43.65
CA LYS A 189 20.79 6.29 -44.55
C LYS A 189 19.62 7.21 -44.92
N LEU A 190 19.08 7.95 -43.95
CA LEU A 190 18.00 8.91 -44.17
C LEU A 190 18.47 10.10 -45.00
N LYS A 191 19.70 10.59 -44.80
CA LYS A 191 20.31 11.61 -45.65
C LYS A 191 20.49 11.10 -47.08
N LYS A 192 21.07 9.91 -47.26
CA LYS A 192 21.25 9.29 -48.59
C LYS A 192 19.92 9.08 -49.33
N LEU A 193 18.86 8.64 -48.62
CA LEU A 193 17.51 8.52 -49.19
C LEU A 193 16.88 9.87 -49.57
N LYS A 194 17.16 10.91 -48.79
CA LYS A 194 16.66 12.26 -49.05
C LYS A 194 17.43 12.95 -50.19
N ASP A 195 18.73 12.69 -50.29
CA ASP A 195 19.58 13.20 -51.37
C ASP A 195 19.32 12.44 -52.67
N SER A 196 19.10 11.12 -52.63
CA SER A 196 18.65 10.33 -53.78
C SER A 196 17.22 10.67 -54.23
N SER A 197 16.38 11.17 -53.30
CA SER A 197 15.06 11.72 -53.64
C SER A 197 15.13 13.12 -54.27
N LYS A 198 16.29 13.79 -54.25
CA LYS A 198 16.45 15.15 -54.79
C LYS A 198 17.07 15.18 -56.18
N THR A 199 17.75 14.11 -56.60
CA THR A 199 18.26 13.91 -57.96
C THR A 199 17.45 12.83 -58.67
N GLY A 200 16.30 13.19 -59.23
CA GLY A 200 15.52 12.29 -60.06
C GLY A 200 14.08 12.70 -60.18
N ALA A 201 13.72 13.15 -61.38
CA ALA A 201 12.41 13.47 -61.91
C ALA A 201 11.20 12.81 -61.24
N ALA A 202 10.11 13.58 -61.15
CA ALA A 202 8.76 13.09 -60.92
C ALA A 202 8.47 11.90 -61.86
N VAL A 203 8.29 10.71 -61.27
CA VAL A 203 7.67 9.56 -61.92
C VAL A 203 6.23 9.51 -61.41
N PRO A 204 5.21 9.42 -62.28
CA PRO A 204 3.83 9.32 -61.84
C PRO A 204 3.61 7.98 -61.12
N ALA A 205 2.87 8.04 -60.01
CA ALA A 205 2.51 6.90 -59.19
C ALA A 205 1.68 5.86 -59.98
N PRO A 206 2.00 4.56 -59.91
CA PRO A 206 1.03 3.53 -60.22
C PRO A 206 0.05 3.41 -59.04
N ALA A 207 -1.24 3.53 -59.37
CA ALA A 207 -2.33 3.19 -58.47
C ALA A 207 -2.40 1.67 -58.21
N VAL A 208 -3.22 1.30 -57.21
CA VAL A 208 -3.65 -0.05 -56.77
C VAL A 208 -2.74 -0.66 -55.68
N GLY A 209 -3.20 -1.03 -54.48
CA GLY A 209 -4.54 -1.06 -53.90
C GLY A 209 -4.54 -1.50 -52.42
N LEU A 210 -5.68 -1.22 -51.75
CA LEU A 210 -6.28 -1.90 -50.59
C LEU A 210 -5.38 -2.29 -49.40
N GLY A 211 -5.52 -1.53 -48.30
CA GLY A 211 -5.07 -1.96 -46.96
C GLY A 211 -5.28 -0.93 -45.86
N ASN A 212 -6.47 -0.95 -45.24
CA ASN A 212 -6.83 -0.48 -43.89
C ASN A 212 -5.95 0.58 -43.17
N ALA A 213 -6.50 1.78 -42.97
CA ALA A 213 -6.26 2.59 -41.77
C ALA A 213 -7.31 3.72 -41.63
N SER A 214 -8.44 3.43 -40.98
CA SER A 214 -9.44 4.39 -40.56
C SER A 214 -9.09 5.01 -39.21
N TRP A 215 -8.35 6.13 -39.20
CA TRP A 215 -8.28 7.02 -38.02
C TRP A 215 -8.00 8.49 -38.39
N ALA A 216 -8.66 8.97 -39.45
CA ALA A 216 -8.80 10.40 -39.67
C ALA A 216 -9.93 10.94 -38.76
N ARG A 217 -9.55 11.54 -37.62
CA ARG A 217 -10.44 12.39 -36.81
C ARG A 217 -10.67 13.71 -37.57
N PRO A 218 -11.91 14.09 -37.93
CA PRO A 218 -12.14 15.40 -38.53
C PRO A 218 -12.08 16.50 -37.47
N TYR A 219 -11.20 17.46 -37.74
CA TYR A 219 -11.02 18.72 -37.03
C TYR A 219 -12.32 19.54 -37.08
N SER A 220 -13.02 19.72 -35.96
CA SER A 220 -14.19 20.59 -35.88
C SER A 220 -13.76 22.04 -35.65
N LYS A 221 -14.01 22.92 -36.63
CA LYS A 221 -13.80 24.37 -36.51
C LYS A 221 -14.81 24.96 -35.51
N PRO A 222 -14.41 25.92 -34.64
CA PRO A 222 -15.33 26.57 -33.72
C PRO A 222 -16.22 27.60 -34.45
N ARG A 223 -17.53 27.45 -34.25
CA ARG A 223 -18.59 28.28 -34.83
C ARG A 223 -18.72 29.56 -33.99
N LYS A 224 -18.35 30.72 -34.57
CA LYS A 224 -18.49 32.05 -33.94
C LYS A 224 -19.96 32.31 -33.56
N ARG A 225 -20.27 32.37 -32.26
CA ARG A 225 -21.58 32.82 -31.77
C ARG A 225 -21.58 34.35 -31.75
N ARG A 226 -22.36 34.93 -32.66
CA ARG A 226 -22.68 36.34 -32.76
C ARG A 226 -23.52 36.74 -31.53
N ALA A 227 -22.96 37.56 -30.64
CA ALA A 227 -23.66 38.12 -29.50
C ALA A 227 -24.67 39.17 -29.98
N LYS A 228 -25.96 38.93 -29.73
CA LYS A 228 -27.04 39.89 -29.97
C LYS A 228 -27.21 40.71 -28.70
N LYS A 229 -26.71 41.96 -28.70
CA LYS A 229 -27.03 42.98 -27.70
C LYS A 229 -28.55 43.17 -27.68
N ARG A 230 -29.20 42.89 -26.54
CA ARG A 230 -30.48 43.52 -26.18
C ARG A 230 -30.18 44.46 -25.03
N ALA A 231 -30.30 45.75 -25.33
CA ALA A 231 -30.37 46.81 -24.35
C ALA A 231 -31.78 46.82 -23.77
N THR A 232 -31.89 46.91 -22.45
CA THR A 232 -33.13 47.24 -21.75
C THR A 232 -32.81 48.16 -20.58
N ALA A 233 -33.42 49.35 -20.68
CA ALA A 233 -33.90 50.23 -19.61
C ALA A 233 -32.88 50.87 -18.65
N ALA A 234 -32.71 52.19 -18.79
CA ALA A 234 -32.75 53.12 -17.67
C ALA A 234 -33.51 54.37 -18.12
N ARG A 235 -34.65 54.61 -17.47
CA ARG A 235 -35.55 55.76 -17.61
C ARG A 235 -35.31 56.66 -16.39
N GLN A 236 -34.70 57.81 -16.62
CA GLN A 236 -34.63 59.02 -15.77
C GLN A 236 -34.44 60.15 -16.78
N SER A 237 -35.16 61.26 -16.82
CA SER A 237 -36.09 61.94 -15.91
C SER A 237 -37.22 62.56 -16.75
#